data_AF-A0A1C7M0D2-F1
#
_entry.id   AF-A0A1C7M0D2-F1
#
_cell.length_a   1.000
_cell.length_b   1.000
_cell.length_c   1.000
_cell.angle_alpha   90.00
_cell.angle_beta   90.00
_cell.angle_gamma   90.00
#
_symmetry.space_group_name_H-M   'P 1'
#
loop_
_entity.id
_entity.type
_entity.pdbx_description
1 polymer ?
#
loop_
_entity_poly.entity_id
_entity_poly.type
_entity_poly.pdbx_seq_one_letter_code
_entity_poly.pdbx_strand_id
1 'polypeptide(L)'
;MESDWIGAHVDLLSLFCCIGSHPLRTALLRANAVQVVTTALVKLSVLVNVSGELVHFFAMRACFCYLSSCLDIPDDITLVLESVGAGLLQAFCDCSTQFSKLASEDLKNVLDIVQDIVSRYLIYRSVIEAVDNAVSKIERGPQKGRVDASLAKTVWDTFCELAHERSASLVVAGVPQNGLCDNKMCQKKGYIDEFRQCTVCLNALYCSKACQKIAWKKGNHKQMCSQWKFVKPDRSQISSLDRKFIKRLAIHDARSHLAHLRQLAQRDFLIVSCSDLVVCIDYCVVPTVFTLKQLRGYEYQYDRALPTYKAQNTELVERAQDDPASFTLIETTVTHGRVSLILSDNLFRNIDSEYGGCINLDAMRIIFGL
;
A
#
# COMPACT_ATOMS: atom_id res chain seq x y z
N MET A 1 14.73 29.37 25.00
CA MET A 1 15.71 29.93 24.05
C MET A 1 16.03 28.99 22.89
N GLU A 2 16.44 27.73 23.08
CA GLU A 2 16.70 26.85 21.91
C GLU A 2 15.41 26.39 21.19
N SER A 3 14.28 26.25 21.91
CA SER A 3 13.00 25.81 21.34
C SER A 3 12.32 26.85 20.46
N ASP A 4 12.52 28.14 20.73
CA ASP A 4 11.92 29.26 19.97
C ASP A 4 12.28 29.22 18.48
N TRP A 5 13.48 28.71 18.18
CA TRP A 5 13.97 28.63 16.81
C TRP A 5 13.41 27.43 16.05
N ILE A 6 13.09 26.32 16.72
CA ILE A 6 12.68 25.09 16.03
C ILE A 6 11.42 25.33 15.18
N GLY A 7 10.41 25.99 15.75
CA GLY A 7 9.19 26.34 15.02
C GLY A 7 9.48 27.16 13.76
N ALA A 8 10.25 28.24 13.90
CA ALA A 8 10.61 29.11 12.77
C ALA A 8 11.40 28.39 11.67
N HIS A 9 12.33 27.48 12.04
CA HIS A 9 13.07 26.69 11.06
C HIS A 9 12.15 25.71 10.32
N VAL A 10 11.23 25.05 11.03
CA VAL A 10 10.29 24.10 10.42
C VAL A 10 9.25 24.80 9.55
N ASP A 11 8.78 25.99 9.94
CA ASP A 11 7.91 26.82 9.09
C ASP A 11 8.62 27.22 7.79
N LEU A 12 9.90 27.61 7.88
CA LEU A 12 10.72 27.90 6.70
C LEU A 12 10.87 26.65 5.79
N LEU A 13 11.10 25.48 6.38
CA LEU A 13 11.14 24.22 5.62
C LEU A 13 9.79 23.92 4.95
N SER A 14 8.69 24.15 5.66
CA SER A 14 7.33 23.94 5.15
C SER A 14 7.05 24.83 3.95
N LEU A 15 7.45 26.11 4.00
CA LEU A 15 7.31 27.04 2.90
C LEU A 15 7.98 26.52 1.61
N PHE A 16 9.18 25.95 1.72
CA PHE A 16 9.88 25.38 0.57
C PHE A 16 9.27 24.05 0.10
N CYS A 17 8.68 23.27 0.99
CA CYS A 17 8.09 21.97 0.67
C CYS A 17 6.69 22.06 0.06
N CYS A 18 5.92 23.12 0.35
CA CYS A 18 4.61 23.38 -0.25
C CYS A 18 4.69 23.68 -1.76
N ILE A 19 5.84 24.15 -2.25
CA ILE A 19 6.04 24.42 -3.68
C ILE A 19 6.60 23.17 -4.35
N GLY A 20 5.71 22.39 -4.97
CA GLY A 20 6.03 21.05 -5.47
C GLY A 20 7.22 20.94 -6.44
N SER A 21 7.47 21.99 -7.23
CA SER A 21 8.54 22.08 -8.23
C SER A 21 9.82 22.74 -7.72
N HIS A 22 9.89 23.12 -6.45
CA HIS A 22 11.02 23.90 -5.93
C HIS A 22 12.29 23.03 -5.78
N PRO A 23 13.46 23.43 -6.31
CA PRO A 23 14.70 22.63 -6.21
C PRO A 23 15.13 22.33 -4.77
N LEU A 24 14.89 23.26 -3.84
CA LEU A 24 15.19 23.02 -2.42
C LEU A 24 14.33 21.92 -1.81
N ARG A 25 13.09 21.70 -2.28
CA ARG A 25 12.27 20.58 -1.81
C ARG A 25 12.97 19.26 -2.09
N THR A 26 13.41 19.05 -3.33
CA THR A 26 14.17 17.85 -3.69
C THR A 26 15.49 17.74 -2.93
N ALA A 27 16.20 18.85 -2.71
CA ALA A 27 17.43 18.85 -1.93
C ALA A 27 17.20 18.48 -0.46
N LEU A 28 16.16 19.03 0.18
CA LEU A 28 15.78 18.76 1.57
C LEU A 28 15.31 17.31 1.75
N LEU A 29 14.47 16.80 0.86
CA LEU A 29 14.03 15.40 0.90
C LEU A 29 15.23 14.45 0.74
N ARG A 30 16.17 14.75 -0.16
CA ARG A 30 17.42 13.98 -0.31
C ARG A 30 18.35 14.06 0.90
N ALA A 31 18.19 15.09 1.73
CA ALA A 31 18.91 15.28 2.99
C ALA A 31 18.16 14.70 4.20
N ASN A 32 17.17 13.82 3.98
CA ASN A 32 16.37 13.15 5.01
C ASN A 32 15.65 14.13 5.95
N ALA A 33 15.21 15.28 5.42
CA ALA A 33 14.53 16.29 6.24
C ALA A 33 13.27 15.75 6.93
N VAL A 34 12.55 14.80 6.32
CA VAL A 34 11.40 14.12 6.94
C VAL A 34 11.80 13.36 8.21
N GLN A 35 12.89 12.59 8.16
CA GLN A 35 13.44 11.89 9.32
C GLN A 35 13.86 12.88 10.43
N VAL A 36 14.55 13.96 10.06
CA VAL A 36 15.03 14.99 11.00
C VAL A 36 13.86 15.68 11.70
N VAL A 37 12.85 16.13 10.95
CA VAL A 37 11.67 16.81 11.49
C VAL A 37 10.85 15.85 12.35
N THR A 38 10.70 14.59 11.95
CA THR A 38 10.00 13.59 12.78
C THR A 38 10.74 13.34 14.10
N THR A 39 12.07 13.24 14.07
CA THR A 39 12.88 13.08 15.29
C THR A 39 12.77 14.30 16.21
N ALA A 40 12.73 15.51 15.63
CA ALA A 40 12.48 16.74 16.39
C ALA A 40 11.09 16.72 17.04
N LEU A 41 10.07 16.27 16.31
CA LEU A 41 8.70 16.14 16.79
C LEU A 41 8.59 15.14 17.96
N VAL A 42 9.29 14.00 17.92
CA VAL A 42 9.37 13.05 19.05
C VAL A 42 9.98 13.70 20.29
N LYS A 43 10.99 14.56 20.14
CA LYS A 43 11.56 15.30 21.29
C LYS A 43 10.60 16.37 21.81
N LEU A 44 9.94 17.09 20.90
CA LEU A 44 8.95 18.10 21.24
C LEU A 44 7.74 17.50 21.96
N SER A 45 7.31 16.29 21.60
CA SER A 45 6.17 15.63 22.25
C SER A 45 6.38 15.45 23.76
N VAL A 46 7.61 15.21 24.19
CA VAL A 46 7.98 15.15 25.61
C VAL A 46 7.90 16.54 26.24
N LEU A 47 8.51 17.55 25.61
CA LEU A 47 8.56 18.92 26.14
C LEU A 47 7.18 19.55 26.26
N VAL A 48 6.31 19.31 25.27
CA VAL A 48 4.93 19.80 25.25
C VAL A 48 4.15 19.25 26.45
N ASN A 49 4.32 17.96 26.77
CA ASN A 49 3.62 17.33 27.89
C ASN A 49 4.17 17.73 29.26
N VAL A 50 5.46 18.05 29.38
CA VAL A 50 6.10 18.42 30.65
C VAL A 50 5.93 19.90 30.98
N SER A 51 6.20 20.78 30.00
CA SER A 51 6.26 22.23 30.24
C SER A 51 4.91 22.93 30.02
N GLY A 52 4.11 22.44 29.06
CA GLY A 52 2.91 23.13 28.60
C GLY A 52 3.16 24.50 27.96
N GLU A 53 4.42 24.88 27.71
CA GLU A 53 4.76 26.19 27.13
C GLU A 53 4.28 26.31 25.68
N LEU A 54 3.76 27.50 25.33
CA LEU A 54 3.21 27.79 24.00
C LEU A 54 4.25 27.62 22.88
N VAL A 55 5.52 27.91 23.14
CA VAL A 55 6.59 27.74 22.14
C VAL A 55 6.71 26.30 21.65
N HIS A 56 6.68 25.33 22.57
CA HIS A 56 6.77 23.91 22.21
C HIS A 56 5.54 23.47 21.42
N PHE A 57 4.36 24.00 21.77
CA PHE A 57 3.11 23.74 21.06
C PHE A 57 3.16 24.27 19.62
N PHE A 58 3.66 25.49 19.40
CA PHE A 58 3.82 26.04 18.04
C PHE A 58 4.83 25.25 17.21
N ALA A 59 5.96 24.84 17.80
CA ALA A 59 6.94 24.00 17.12
C ALA A 59 6.37 22.62 16.76
N MET A 60 5.62 21.98 17.67
CA MET A 60 4.91 20.73 17.42
C MET A 60 3.95 20.85 16.24
N ARG A 61 3.15 21.92 16.22
CA ARG A 61 2.23 22.21 15.10
C ARG A 61 2.99 22.34 13.78
N ALA A 62 4.05 23.15 13.75
CA ALA A 62 4.87 23.35 12.56
C ALA A 62 5.41 22.02 12.01
N CYS A 63 5.89 21.13 12.90
CA CYS A 63 6.34 19.79 12.53
C CYS A 63 5.24 18.95 11.87
N PHE A 64 4.02 18.91 12.43
CA PHE A 64 2.93 18.18 11.80
C PHE A 64 2.51 18.78 10.45
N CYS A 65 2.45 20.11 10.33
CA CYS A 65 2.14 20.76 9.05
C CYS A 65 3.18 20.43 7.96
N TYR A 66 4.47 20.47 8.32
CA TYR A 66 5.56 20.03 7.45
C TYR A 66 5.36 18.58 7.00
N LEU A 67 5.14 17.67 7.95
CA LEU A 67 5.00 16.24 7.69
C LEU A 67 3.77 15.93 6.85
N SER A 68 2.61 16.53 7.13
CA SER A 68 1.41 16.39 6.31
C SER A 68 1.69 16.76 4.85
N SER A 69 2.35 17.90 4.63
CA SER A 69 2.72 18.39 3.29
C SER A 69 3.76 17.50 2.58
N CYS A 70 4.62 16.81 3.34
CA CYS A 70 5.68 15.96 2.79
C CYS A 70 5.26 14.51 2.58
N LEU A 71 4.35 13.99 3.40
CA LEU A 71 3.92 12.59 3.33
C LEU A 71 2.76 12.42 2.33
N ASP A 72 1.99 13.47 2.07
CA ASP A 72 0.99 13.49 0.99
C ASP A 72 1.62 13.64 -0.40
N ILE A 73 2.95 13.76 -0.49
CA ILE A 73 3.64 13.89 -1.76
C ILE A 73 3.52 12.58 -2.55
N PRO A 74 3.12 12.68 -3.83
CA PRO A 74 3.13 11.53 -4.69
C PRO A 74 4.52 10.89 -4.90
N ASP A 75 4.55 9.57 -5.02
CA ASP A 75 5.63 8.67 -5.44
C ASP A 75 6.78 8.39 -4.47
N ASP A 76 6.64 8.73 -3.18
CA ASP A 76 7.73 8.49 -2.22
C ASP A 76 7.31 7.75 -0.94
N ILE A 77 7.07 6.45 -1.10
CA ILE A 77 6.91 5.48 -0.01
C ILE A 77 8.04 5.61 1.03
N THR A 78 9.25 6.01 0.61
CA THR A 78 10.42 6.16 1.48
C THR A 78 10.15 7.20 2.57
N LEU A 79 9.47 8.30 2.27
CA LEU A 79 9.17 9.35 3.25
C LEU A 79 8.24 8.84 4.36
N VAL A 80 7.27 8.00 4.00
CA VAL A 80 6.38 7.35 4.98
C VAL A 80 7.16 6.35 5.82
N LEU A 81 8.02 5.51 5.21
CA LEU A 81 8.89 4.61 5.98
C LEU A 81 9.85 5.36 6.91
N GLU A 82 10.49 6.43 6.42
CA GLU A 82 11.42 7.24 7.19
C GLU A 82 10.75 7.91 8.38
N SER A 83 9.56 8.49 8.18
CA SER A 83 8.79 9.11 9.26
C SER A 83 8.29 8.08 10.27
N VAL A 84 7.68 6.97 9.85
CA VAL A 84 7.24 5.89 10.76
C VAL A 84 8.44 5.34 11.54
N GLY A 85 9.54 5.03 10.85
CA GLY A 85 10.78 4.54 11.47
C GLY A 85 11.44 5.53 12.43
N ALA A 86 11.26 6.84 12.20
CA ALA A 86 11.71 7.92 13.08
C ALA A 86 10.78 8.20 14.26
N GLY A 87 9.66 7.49 14.39
CA GLY A 87 8.75 7.62 15.53
C GLY A 87 7.54 8.53 15.30
N LEU A 88 7.10 8.73 14.05
CA LEU A 88 5.90 9.52 13.73
C LEU A 88 4.69 9.13 14.58
N LEU A 89 4.37 7.83 14.63
CA LEU A 89 3.20 7.33 15.37
C LEU A 89 3.35 7.51 16.88
N GLN A 90 4.57 7.37 17.41
CA GLN A 90 4.85 7.65 18.82
C GLN A 90 4.57 9.12 19.13
N ALA A 91 5.09 10.03 18.31
CA ALA A 91 4.90 11.46 18.53
C ALA A 91 3.44 11.89 18.37
N PHE A 92 2.70 11.29 17.42
CA PHE A 92 1.26 11.47 17.29
C PHE A 92 0.52 11.14 18.59
N CYS A 93 0.74 9.94 19.15
CA CYS A 93 0.10 9.53 20.39
C CYS A 93 0.55 10.37 21.60
N ASP A 94 1.84 10.73 21.67
CA ASP A 94 2.36 11.56 22.75
C ASP A 94 1.74 12.97 22.73
N CYS A 95 1.59 13.58 21.56
CA CYS A 95 1.02 14.92 21.40
C CYS A 95 -0.52 14.95 21.49
N SER A 96 -1.19 13.81 21.36
CA SER A 96 -2.64 13.71 21.20
C SER A 96 -3.45 14.40 22.31
N THR A 97 -2.94 14.41 23.54
CA THR A 97 -3.58 15.08 24.70
C THR A 97 -3.70 16.60 24.53
N GLN A 98 -2.92 17.19 23.62
CA GLN A 98 -2.93 18.63 23.34
C GLN A 98 -3.75 19.00 22.10
N PHE A 99 -4.32 18.03 21.39
CA PHE A 99 -5.03 18.29 20.13
C PHE A 99 -6.29 19.14 20.31
N SER A 100 -6.86 19.16 21.51
CA SER A 100 -7.98 20.07 21.85
C SER A 100 -7.61 21.56 21.80
N LYS A 101 -6.32 21.91 21.78
CA LYS A 101 -5.82 23.28 21.67
C LYS A 101 -5.55 23.71 20.23
N LEU A 102 -5.59 22.79 19.27
CA LEU A 102 -5.36 23.10 17.86
C LEU A 102 -6.59 23.79 17.25
N ALA A 103 -6.36 24.68 16.29
CA ALA A 103 -7.43 25.14 15.42
C ALA A 103 -8.02 23.97 14.61
N SER A 104 -9.28 24.06 14.18
CA SER A 104 -9.95 22.94 13.50
C SER A 104 -9.23 22.48 12.23
N GLU A 105 -8.63 23.40 11.48
CA GLU A 105 -7.84 23.08 10.28
C GLU A 105 -6.53 22.36 10.64
N ASP A 106 -5.79 22.87 11.62
CA ASP A 106 -4.56 22.24 12.12
C ASP A 106 -4.85 20.84 12.68
N LEU A 107 -5.93 20.69 13.45
CA LEU A 107 -6.38 19.41 14.00
C LEU A 107 -6.68 18.42 12.88
N LYS A 108 -7.44 18.82 11.87
CA LYS A 108 -7.74 17.99 10.69
C LYS A 108 -6.45 17.54 10.01
N ASN A 109 -5.52 18.46 9.74
CA ASN A 109 -4.25 18.14 9.09
C ASN A 109 -3.42 17.13 9.88
N VAL A 110 -3.40 17.24 11.21
CA VAL A 110 -2.71 16.30 12.10
C VAL A 110 -3.39 14.92 12.08
N LEU A 111 -4.71 14.86 12.18
CA LEU A 111 -5.46 13.60 12.17
C LEU A 111 -5.35 12.89 10.81
N ASP A 112 -5.41 13.64 9.71
CA ASP A 112 -5.31 13.13 8.34
C ASP A 112 -3.98 12.42 8.07
N ILE A 113 -2.89 12.79 8.77
CA ILE A 113 -1.61 12.06 8.66
C ILE A 113 -1.80 10.58 8.94
N VAL A 114 -2.53 10.24 10.01
CA VAL A 114 -2.76 8.85 10.41
C VAL A 114 -3.97 8.27 9.69
N GLN A 115 -5.10 9.00 9.69
CA GLN A 115 -6.37 8.54 9.16
C GLN A 115 -6.34 8.29 7.64
N ASP A 116 -5.66 9.16 6.89
CA ASP A 116 -5.66 9.10 5.44
C ASP A 116 -4.26 8.79 4.90
N ILE A 117 -3.27 9.65 5.16
CA ILE A 117 -1.96 9.58 4.50
C ILE A 117 -1.29 8.23 4.79
N VAL A 118 -0.91 7.95 6.05
CA VAL A 118 -0.22 6.69 6.39
C VAL A 118 -1.10 5.47 6.10
N SER A 119 -2.41 5.56 6.31
CA SER A 119 -3.38 4.49 6.03
C SER A 119 -3.36 4.04 4.56
N ARG A 120 -3.28 4.97 3.60
CA ARG A 120 -3.16 4.64 2.16
C ARG A 120 -1.89 3.84 1.82
N TYR A 121 -0.83 4.00 2.61
CA TYR A 121 0.42 3.27 2.43
C TYR A 121 0.44 1.89 3.12
N LEU A 122 -0.63 1.50 3.85
CA LEU A 122 -0.77 0.13 4.41
C LEU A 122 -1.08 -0.94 3.36
N ILE A 123 -0.84 -0.65 2.09
CA ILE A 123 -0.79 -1.61 0.98
C ILE A 123 0.63 -2.12 0.71
N TYR A 124 1.64 -1.44 1.26
CA TYR A 124 3.04 -1.81 1.09
C TYR A 124 3.48 -2.65 2.27
N ARG A 125 4.05 -3.82 2.00
CA ARG A 125 4.53 -4.74 3.03
C ARG A 125 5.53 -4.07 3.95
N SER A 126 6.48 -3.31 3.38
CA SER A 126 7.51 -2.64 4.16
C SER A 126 6.94 -1.57 5.11
N VAL A 127 5.86 -0.89 4.72
CA VAL A 127 5.15 0.07 5.59
C VAL A 127 4.37 -0.66 6.67
N ILE A 128 3.64 -1.72 6.32
CA ILE A 128 2.90 -2.53 7.31
C ILE A 128 3.86 -3.07 8.38
N GLU A 129 5.00 -3.65 8.00
CA GLU A 129 5.99 -4.16 8.96
C GLU A 129 6.53 -3.03 9.88
N ALA A 130 6.77 -1.83 9.35
CA ALA A 130 7.20 -0.69 10.15
C ALA A 130 6.10 -0.20 11.11
N VAL A 131 4.86 -0.10 10.63
CA VAL A 131 3.69 0.33 11.40
C VAL A 131 3.34 -0.69 12.48
N ASP A 132 3.28 -1.98 12.16
CA ASP A 132 2.97 -3.07 13.09
C ASP A 132 3.93 -3.08 14.29
N ASN A 133 5.23 -2.92 14.01
CA ASN A 133 6.26 -2.78 15.03
C ASN A 133 6.06 -1.52 15.91
N ALA A 134 5.62 -0.41 15.34
CA ALA A 134 5.38 0.83 16.07
C ALA A 134 4.09 0.77 16.92
N VAL A 135 2.99 0.28 16.34
CA VAL A 135 1.70 0.07 17.02
C VAL A 135 1.90 -0.89 18.20
N SER A 136 2.55 -2.04 17.99
CA SER A 136 2.84 -3.00 19.06
C SER A 136 3.66 -2.43 20.23
N LYS A 137 4.48 -1.39 20.00
CA LYS A 137 5.20 -0.68 21.06
C LYS A 137 4.29 0.30 21.80
N ILE A 138 3.46 1.03 21.06
CA ILE A 138 2.51 2.02 21.60
C ILE A 138 1.45 1.33 22.47
N GLU A 139 0.87 0.23 22.00
CA GLU A 139 -0.16 -0.54 22.72
C GLU A 139 0.33 -1.11 24.06
N ARG A 140 1.64 -1.38 24.18
CA ARG A 140 2.26 -1.84 25.44
C ARG A 140 2.81 -0.70 26.30
N GLY A 141 2.77 0.54 25.80
CA GLY A 141 3.39 1.70 26.40
C GLY A 141 2.40 2.68 27.03
N PRO A 142 2.89 3.70 27.74
CA PRO A 142 2.06 4.77 28.28
C PRO A 142 1.36 5.61 27.19
N GLN A 143 1.83 5.54 25.94
CA GLN A 143 1.25 6.24 24.80
C GLN A 143 -0.17 5.81 24.48
N LYS A 144 -0.53 4.54 24.71
CA LYS A 144 -1.89 4.06 24.52
C LYS A 144 -2.90 4.82 25.38
N GLY A 145 -2.61 4.97 26.68
CA GLY A 145 -3.46 5.73 27.59
C GLY A 145 -3.60 7.21 27.20
N ARG A 146 -2.57 7.82 26.58
CA ARG A 146 -2.62 9.21 26.10
C ARG A 146 -3.59 9.36 24.94
N VAL A 147 -3.48 8.50 23.92
CA VAL A 147 -4.35 8.57 22.74
C VAL A 147 -5.79 8.18 23.08
N ASP A 148 -6.00 7.22 23.99
CA ASP A 148 -7.32 6.83 24.49
C ASP A 148 -8.06 7.96 25.22
N ALA A 149 -7.33 8.85 25.88
CA ALA A 149 -7.89 10.00 26.58
C ALA A 149 -8.03 11.25 25.68
N SER A 150 -7.74 11.14 24.38
CA SER A 150 -7.64 12.28 23.47
C SER A 150 -8.75 12.34 22.41
N LEU A 151 -8.81 13.46 21.68
CA LEU A 151 -9.65 13.60 20.48
C LEU A 151 -9.22 12.67 19.33
N ALA A 152 -8.01 12.12 19.38
CA ALA A 152 -7.48 11.24 18.34
C ALA A 152 -7.87 9.76 18.54
N LYS A 153 -8.54 9.39 19.65
CA LYS A 153 -8.87 7.99 19.97
C LYS A 153 -9.53 7.26 18.80
N THR A 154 -10.61 7.82 18.25
CA THR A 154 -11.36 7.18 17.16
C THR A 154 -10.49 7.00 15.91
N VAL A 155 -9.70 8.02 15.54
CA VAL A 155 -8.78 7.94 14.40
C VAL A 155 -7.71 6.87 14.64
N TRP A 156 -7.16 6.83 15.84
CA TRP A 156 -6.15 5.84 16.22
C TRP A 156 -6.70 4.41 16.21
N ASP A 157 -7.87 4.18 16.79
CA ASP A 157 -8.49 2.85 16.85
C ASP A 157 -8.80 2.34 15.44
N THR A 158 -9.42 3.16 14.57
CA THR A 158 -9.68 2.78 13.17
C THR A 158 -8.38 2.52 12.39
N PHE A 159 -7.33 3.31 12.64
CA PHE A 159 -6.03 3.07 12.04
C PHE A 159 -5.41 1.74 12.51
N CYS A 160 -5.46 1.44 13.80
CA CYS A 160 -4.96 0.18 14.36
C CYS A 160 -5.72 -1.03 13.82
N GLU A 161 -7.05 -0.94 13.71
CA GLU A 161 -7.88 -1.98 13.09
C GLU A 161 -7.43 -2.27 11.66
N LEU A 162 -7.27 -1.22 10.84
CA LEU A 162 -6.77 -1.35 9.47
C LEU A 162 -5.34 -1.92 9.46
N ALA A 163 -4.43 -1.42 10.30
CA ALA A 163 -3.06 -1.91 10.36
C ALA A 163 -3.00 -3.40 10.71
N HIS A 164 -3.78 -3.85 11.69
CA HIS A 164 -3.87 -5.27 12.06
C HIS A 164 -4.45 -6.15 10.95
N GLU A 165 -5.51 -5.69 10.26
CA GLU A 165 -6.06 -6.38 9.09
C GLU A 165 -4.99 -6.58 8.00
N ARG A 166 -4.20 -5.54 7.73
CA ARG A 166 -3.12 -5.59 6.75
C ARG A 166 -1.94 -6.45 7.22
N SER A 167 -1.60 -6.43 8.51
CA SER A 167 -0.61 -7.35 9.10
C SER A 167 -1.04 -8.81 9.01
N ALA A 168 -2.30 -9.13 9.28
CA ALA A 168 -2.83 -10.49 9.13
C ALA A 168 -2.71 -10.97 7.67
N SER A 169 -2.90 -10.07 6.70
CA SER A 169 -2.70 -10.35 5.27
C SER A 169 -1.24 -10.68 4.93
N LEU A 170 -0.24 -10.19 5.68
CA LEU A 170 1.16 -10.59 5.51
C LEU A 170 1.39 -12.06 5.84
N VAL A 171 0.73 -12.57 6.89
CA VAL A 171 0.84 -13.97 7.30
C VAL A 171 0.24 -14.87 6.22
N VAL A 172 -0.93 -14.53 5.70
CA VAL A 172 -1.55 -15.25 4.57
C VAL A 172 -0.67 -15.17 3.32
N ALA A 173 -0.05 -14.01 3.05
CA ALA A 173 0.89 -13.87 1.96
C ALA A 173 2.20 -14.66 2.17
N GLY A 174 2.59 -14.94 3.42
CA GLY A 174 3.74 -15.75 3.77
C GLY A 174 3.57 -17.25 3.46
N VAL A 175 2.32 -17.71 3.31
CA VAL A 175 2.02 -19.10 2.93
C VAL A 175 2.59 -19.39 1.53
N PRO A 176 3.32 -20.52 1.34
CA PRO A 176 3.81 -20.94 0.04
C PRO A 176 2.68 -20.92 -0.98
N GLN A 177 2.88 -20.16 -2.06
CA GLN A 177 1.86 -20.01 -3.09
C GLN A 177 2.04 -21.02 -4.19
N ASN A 178 0.94 -21.38 -4.84
CA ASN A 178 1.01 -22.12 -6.10
C ASN A 178 1.44 -21.18 -7.24
N GLY A 179 2.39 -21.63 -8.06
CA GLY A 179 2.82 -21.00 -9.30
C GLY A 179 2.48 -21.87 -10.51
N LEU A 180 2.46 -21.23 -11.68
CA LEU A 180 2.37 -21.88 -12.98
C LEU A 180 3.70 -21.73 -13.73
N CYS A 181 4.00 -22.70 -14.58
CA CYS A 181 5.15 -22.59 -15.49
C CYS A 181 4.84 -21.59 -16.61
N ASP A 182 5.70 -20.59 -16.82
CA ASP A 182 5.54 -19.59 -17.88
C ASP A 182 5.89 -20.10 -19.29
N ASN A 183 6.31 -21.36 -19.41
CA ASN A 183 6.34 -22.00 -20.71
C ASN A 183 4.89 -22.31 -21.10
N LYS A 184 4.32 -21.59 -22.08
CA LYS A 184 2.92 -21.78 -22.56
C LYS A 184 2.57 -23.22 -22.95
N MET A 185 3.57 -24.03 -23.31
CA MET A 185 3.42 -25.46 -23.63
C MET A 185 3.46 -26.39 -22.39
N CYS A 186 3.72 -25.84 -21.21
CA CYS A 186 3.80 -26.55 -19.93
C CYS A 186 2.67 -26.06 -19.02
N GLN A 187 1.86 -26.97 -18.53
CA GLN A 187 0.72 -26.67 -17.65
C GLN A 187 1.01 -27.07 -16.19
N LYS A 188 2.29 -27.25 -15.82
CA LYS A 188 2.64 -27.68 -14.46
C LYS A 188 2.28 -26.59 -13.45
N LYS A 189 1.53 -26.98 -12.43
CA LYS A 189 1.24 -26.22 -11.21
C LYS A 189 2.06 -26.82 -10.04
N GLY A 190 2.44 -26.02 -9.07
CA GLY A 190 3.16 -26.45 -7.85
C GLY A 190 3.50 -25.25 -6.98
N TYR A 191 4.20 -25.43 -5.86
CA TYR A 191 4.57 -24.28 -5.02
C TYR A 191 5.66 -23.42 -5.68
N ILE A 192 5.61 -22.09 -5.53
CA ILE A 192 6.51 -21.12 -6.21
C ILE A 192 7.99 -21.40 -5.91
N ASP A 193 8.32 -21.87 -4.71
CA ASP A 193 9.66 -22.28 -4.30
C ASP A 193 10.18 -23.53 -5.05
N GLU A 194 9.29 -24.35 -5.61
CA GLU A 194 9.63 -25.43 -6.54
C GLU A 194 9.95 -24.92 -7.97
N PHE A 195 9.62 -23.67 -8.28
CA PHE A 195 9.90 -23.07 -9.58
C PHE A 195 11.21 -22.28 -9.58
N ARG A 196 11.89 -22.31 -10.72
CA ARG A 196 13.07 -21.50 -10.98
C ARG A 196 12.64 -20.14 -11.51
N GLN A 197 13.17 -19.07 -10.94
CA GLN A 197 12.96 -17.72 -11.46
C GLN A 197 13.99 -17.39 -12.54
N CYS A 198 13.58 -16.62 -13.55
CA CYS A 198 14.51 -16.04 -14.49
C CYS A 198 15.47 -15.10 -13.76
N THR A 199 16.76 -15.41 -13.71
CA THR A 199 17.78 -14.63 -12.98
C THR A 199 17.96 -13.20 -13.49
N VAL A 200 17.46 -12.91 -14.69
CA VAL A 200 17.54 -11.59 -15.31
C VAL A 200 16.38 -10.69 -14.88
N CYS A 201 15.15 -11.14 -15.05
CA CYS A 201 13.97 -10.30 -14.83
C CYS A 201 13.26 -10.57 -13.50
N LEU A 202 13.56 -11.71 -12.87
CA LEU A 202 12.94 -12.20 -11.62
C LEU A 202 11.41 -12.34 -11.66
N ASN A 203 10.79 -12.18 -12.82
CA ASN A 203 9.34 -12.21 -13.01
C ASN A 203 8.84 -13.58 -13.49
N ALA A 204 9.57 -14.25 -14.39
CA ALA A 204 9.11 -15.50 -14.99
C ALA A 204 9.50 -16.74 -14.16
N LEU A 205 8.56 -17.66 -13.96
CA LEU A 205 8.65 -18.93 -13.23
C LEU A 205 8.73 -20.12 -14.19
N TYR A 206 9.67 -21.04 -13.94
CA TYR A 206 9.85 -22.24 -14.74
C TYR A 206 10.06 -23.46 -13.86
N CYS A 207 9.30 -24.54 -14.11
CA CYS A 207 9.49 -25.79 -13.37
C CYS A 207 10.82 -26.48 -13.68
N SER A 208 11.49 -26.11 -14.78
CA SER A 208 12.78 -26.66 -15.19
C SER A 208 13.54 -25.73 -16.12
N LYS A 209 14.87 -25.93 -16.21
CA LYS A 209 15.74 -25.23 -17.18
C LYS A 209 15.32 -25.52 -18.64
N ALA A 210 14.74 -26.69 -18.91
CA ALA A 210 14.22 -27.03 -20.23
C ALA A 210 13.01 -26.15 -20.60
N CYS A 211 12.06 -25.97 -19.69
CA CYS A 211 10.92 -25.07 -19.89
C CYS A 211 11.37 -23.62 -20.09
N GLN A 212 12.35 -23.14 -19.30
CA GLN A 212 12.93 -21.81 -19.51
C GLN A 212 13.52 -21.65 -20.91
N LYS A 213 14.28 -22.64 -21.42
CA LYS A 213 14.84 -22.60 -22.79
C LYS A 213 13.76 -22.58 -23.87
N ILE A 214 12.68 -23.35 -23.69
CA ILE A 214 11.54 -23.37 -24.62
C ILE A 214 10.85 -22.00 -24.63
N ALA A 215 10.52 -21.46 -23.46
CA ALA A 215 9.93 -20.13 -23.35
C ALA A 215 10.84 -19.03 -23.92
N TRP A 216 12.16 -19.14 -23.72
CA TRP A 216 13.15 -18.20 -24.27
C TRP A 216 13.18 -18.20 -25.80
N LYS A 217 13.13 -19.37 -26.43
CA LYS A 217 13.26 -19.52 -27.90
C LYS A 217 11.92 -19.41 -28.64
N LYS A 218 10.87 -20.00 -28.07
CA LYS A 218 9.55 -20.17 -28.72
C LYS A 218 8.46 -19.33 -28.07
N GLY A 219 8.58 -18.99 -26.79
CA GLY A 219 7.57 -18.27 -26.01
C GLY A 219 7.80 -16.76 -25.89
N ASN A 220 8.60 -16.18 -26.78
CA ASN A 220 8.96 -14.76 -26.80
C ASN A 220 9.60 -14.16 -25.52
N HIS A 221 9.97 -14.99 -24.53
CA HIS A 221 10.48 -14.48 -23.27
C HIS A 221 11.78 -13.68 -23.44
N LYS A 222 12.60 -13.98 -24.46
CA LYS A 222 13.82 -13.19 -24.76
C LYS A 222 13.53 -11.70 -24.96
N GLN A 223 12.51 -11.39 -25.77
CA GLN A 223 12.14 -10.00 -26.08
C GLN A 223 11.56 -9.30 -24.83
N MET A 224 10.65 -9.97 -24.13
CA MET A 224 10.05 -9.44 -22.88
C MET A 224 11.10 -9.21 -21.80
N CYS A 225 12.01 -10.17 -21.62
CA CYS A 225 13.05 -10.13 -20.61
C CYS A 225 14.05 -8.97 -20.85
N SER A 226 14.38 -8.67 -22.12
CA SER A 226 15.19 -7.50 -22.43
C SER A 226 14.49 -6.19 -22.10
N GLN A 227 13.17 -6.10 -22.28
CA GLN A 227 12.42 -4.89 -21.94
C GLN A 227 12.35 -4.66 -20.42
N TRP A 228 12.43 -5.75 -19.62
CA TRP A 228 12.49 -5.68 -18.15
C TRP A 228 13.88 -5.34 -17.60
N LYS A 229 14.97 -5.65 -18.31
CA LYS A 229 16.35 -5.38 -17.87
C LYS A 229 16.68 -3.89 -17.66
N PHE A 230 16.00 -2.99 -18.38
CA PHE A 230 16.40 -1.58 -18.46
C PHE A 230 15.68 -0.66 -17.47
N VAL A 231 14.81 -1.20 -16.63
CA VAL A 231 14.19 -0.42 -15.55
C VAL A 231 15.21 -0.33 -14.41
N LYS A 232 16.13 0.64 -14.48
CA LYS A 232 17.05 0.93 -13.37
C LYS A 232 16.23 1.20 -12.11
N PRO A 233 16.61 0.69 -10.92
CA PRO A 233 15.93 0.99 -9.67
C PRO A 233 16.07 2.47 -9.37
N ASP A 234 15.04 3.24 -9.69
CA ASP A 234 14.86 4.59 -9.13
C ASP A 234 14.52 4.44 -7.64
N ARG A 235 14.90 5.43 -6.81
CA ARG A 235 14.60 5.42 -5.36
C ARG A 235 13.08 5.35 -5.09
N SER A 236 12.27 5.79 -6.05
CA SER A 236 10.80 5.71 -6.05
C SER A 236 10.24 4.31 -6.38
N GLN A 237 11.09 3.29 -6.57
CA GLN A 237 10.62 1.97 -6.95
C GLN A 237 10.19 1.16 -5.74
N ILE A 238 8.88 0.95 -5.67
CA ILE A 238 8.21 -0.11 -4.92
C ILE A 238 9.09 -1.37 -4.98
N SER A 239 9.40 -1.98 -3.84
CA SER A 239 10.25 -3.16 -3.84
C SER A 239 9.59 -4.32 -4.59
N SER A 240 10.38 -5.31 -5.00
CA SER A 240 9.81 -6.52 -5.62
C SER A 240 8.91 -7.30 -4.65
N LEU A 241 9.19 -7.23 -3.34
CA LEU A 241 8.38 -7.84 -2.29
C LEU A 241 7.06 -7.09 -2.11
N ASP A 242 7.08 -5.76 -2.08
CA ASP A 242 5.87 -4.95 -2.00
C ASP A 242 4.99 -5.15 -3.22
N ARG A 243 5.57 -5.17 -4.44
CA ARG A 243 4.80 -5.48 -5.65
C ARG A 243 4.11 -6.83 -5.55
N LYS A 244 4.82 -7.87 -5.09
CA LYS A 244 4.23 -9.21 -4.90
C LYS A 244 3.12 -9.17 -3.84
N PHE A 245 3.34 -8.45 -2.75
CA PHE A 245 2.37 -8.32 -1.67
C PHE A 245 1.10 -7.59 -2.12
N ILE A 246 1.20 -6.43 -2.77
CA ILE A 246 0.06 -5.67 -3.30
C ILE A 246 -0.83 -6.56 -4.19
N LYS A 247 -0.21 -7.40 -5.04
CA LYS A 247 -0.97 -8.32 -5.88
C LYS A 247 -1.79 -9.31 -5.08
N ARG A 248 -1.24 -9.82 -3.98
CA ARG A 248 -1.91 -10.77 -3.08
C ARG A 248 -3.00 -10.08 -2.27
N LEU A 249 -2.71 -8.88 -1.77
CA LEU A 249 -3.65 -8.05 -1.04
C LEU A 249 -4.89 -7.76 -1.90
N ALA A 250 -4.70 -7.37 -3.15
CA ALA A 250 -5.80 -7.12 -4.08
C ALA A 250 -6.71 -8.34 -4.31
N ILE A 251 -6.11 -9.53 -4.48
CA ILE A 251 -6.86 -10.77 -4.63
C ILE A 251 -7.63 -11.10 -3.35
N HIS A 252 -6.98 -10.94 -2.20
CA HIS A 252 -7.60 -11.15 -0.89
C HIS A 252 -8.79 -10.20 -0.70
N ASP A 253 -8.58 -8.90 -0.89
CA ASP A 253 -9.61 -7.87 -0.70
C ASP A 253 -10.79 -8.08 -1.64
N ALA A 254 -10.54 -8.40 -2.91
CA ALA A 254 -11.60 -8.70 -3.87
C ALA A 254 -12.44 -9.91 -3.45
N ARG A 255 -11.83 -10.94 -2.83
CA ARG A 255 -12.54 -12.11 -2.31
C ARG A 255 -13.34 -11.75 -1.06
N SER A 256 -12.74 -11.04 -0.11
CA SER A 256 -13.40 -10.62 1.13
C SER A 256 -14.60 -9.70 0.86
N HIS A 257 -14.56 -8.94 -0.24
CA HIS A 257 -15.65 -8.04 -0.66
C HIS A 257 -16.55 -8.62 -1.76
N LEU A 258 -16.50 -9.93 -2.02
CA LEU A 258 -17.24 -10.52 -3.13
C LEU A 258 -18.76 -10.33 -3.04
N ALA A 259 -19.32 -10.34 -1.83
CA ALA A 259 -20.75 -10.07 -1.62
C ALA A 259 -21.14 -8.65 -2.09
N HIS A 260 -20.35 -7.64 -1.72
CA HIS A 260 -20.53 -6.26 -2.17
C HIS A 260 -20.34 -6.14 -3.69
N LEU A 261 -19.29 -6.77 -4.24
CA LEU A 261 -19.05 -6.77 -5.69
C LEU A 261 -20.21 -7.41 -6.47
N ARG A 262 -20.83 -8.48 -5.97
CA ARG A 262 -22.02 -9.07 -6.59
C ARG A 262 -23.23 -8.13 -6.56
N GLN A 263 -23.42 -7.38 -5.48
CA GLN A 263 -24.48 -6.36 -5.40
C GLN A 263 -24.23 -5.24 -6.41
N LEU A 264 -23.00 -4.77 -6.56
CA LEU A 264 -22.63 -3.79 -7.59
C LEU A 264 -22.89 -4.33 -9.00
N ALA A 265 -22.53 -5.59 -9.26
CA ALA A 265 -22.76 -6.24 -10.56
C ALA A 265 -24.27 -6.31 -10.88
N GLN A 266 -25.10 -6.71 -9.92
CA GLN A 266 -26.55 -6.77 -10.09
C GLN A 266 -27.17 -5.39 -10.31
N ARG A 267 -26.69 -4.36 -9.60
CA ARG A 267 -27.21 -3.00 -9.71
C ARG A 267 -26.84 -2.34 -11.04
N ASP A 268 -25.57 -2.43 -11.42
CA ASP A 268 -24.99 -1.61 -12.49
C ASP A 268 -24.81 -2.37 -13.82
N PHE A 269 -24.87 -3.71 -13.79
CA PHE A 269 -24.53 -4.57 -14.94
C PHE A 269 -25.53 -5.72 -15.15
N LEU A 270 -26.84 -5.41 -15.16
CA LEU A 270 -27.96 -6.38 -15.21
C LEU A 270 -27.87 -7.48 -16.30
N ILE A 271 -27.20 -7.21 -17.42
CA ILE A 271 -27.14 -8.11 -18.59
C ILE A 271 -25.74 -8.75 -18.74
N VAL A 272 -24.75 -8.28 -17.98
CA VAL A 272 -23.36 -8.72 -18.13
C VAL A 272 -23.07 -9.86 -17.16
N SER A 273 -22.48 -10.95 -17.64
CA SER A 273 -22.01 -12.03 -16.76
C SER A 273 -20.93 -11.51 -15.82
N CYS A 274 -20.92 -11.94 -14.55
CA CYS A 274 -19.84 -11.58 -13.62
C CYS A 274 -18.44 -11.99 -14.12
N SER A 275 -18.35 -13.00 -14.99
CA SER A 275 -17.10 -13.38 -15.67
C SER A 275 -16.57 -12.30 -16.60
N ASP A 276 -17.44 -11.44 -17.11
CA ASP A 276 -17.12 -10.39 -18.08
C ASP A 276 -16.94 -9.03 -17.38
N LEU A 277 -16.61 -9.04 -16.08
CA LEU A 277 -16.37 -7.84 -15.28
C LEU A 277 -14.91 -7.76 -14.82
N VAL A 278 -14.39 -6.55 -14.81
CA VAL A 278 -13.11 -6.18 -14.20
C VAL A 278 -13.40 -5.64 -12.81
N VAL A 279 -12.71 -6.17 -11.80
CA VAL A 279 -12.78 -5.65 -10.43
C VAL A 279 -11.78 -4.50 -10.31
N CYS A 280 -12.26 -3.32 -9.92
CA CYS A 280 -11.43 -2.14 -9.74
C CYS A 280 -11.35 -1.78 -8.25
N ILE A 281 -10.13 -1.73 -7.71
CA ILE A 281 -9.86 -1.41 -6.30
C ILE A 281 -9.04 -0.12 -6.23
N ASP A 282 -9.57 0.90 -5.58
CA ASP A 282 -8.86 2.16 -5.35
C ASP A 282 -8.33 2.23 -3.92
N TYR A 283 -7.01 2.05 -3.80
CA TYR A 283 -6.25 2.20 -2.57
C TYR A 283 -5.76 3.64 -2.33
N CYS A 284 -6.07 4.59 -3.22
CA CYS A 284 -5.74 6.01 -3.02
C CYS A 284 -6.69 6.71 -2.04
N VAL A 285 -7.69 6.00 -1.52
CA VAL A 285 -8.72 6.53 -0.64
C VAL A 285 -8.94 5.58 0.53
N VAL A 286 -9.28 6.14 1.68
CA VAL A 286 -9.58 5.41 2.91
C VAL A 286 -10.99 5.78 3.37
N PRO A 287 -11.93 4.82 3.51
CA PRO A 287 -11.78 3.39 3.25
C PRO A 287 -11.57 3.08 1.75
N THR A 288 -10.98 1.91 1.46
CA THR A 288 -10.74 1.44 0.09
C THR A 288 -12.04 1.34 -0.71
N VAL A 289 -12.04 1.86 -1.94
CA VAL A 289 -13.23 1.88 -2.80
C VAL A 289 -13.18 0.75 -3.82
N PHE A 290 -14.32 0.07 -4.00
CA PHE A 290 -14.50 -1.02 -4.95
C PHE A 290 -15.50 -0.62 -6.05
N THR A 291 -15.11 -0.83 -7.30
CA THR A 291 -15.97 -0.57 -8.47
C THR A 291 -15.82 -1.71 -9.49
N LEU A 292 -16.64 -1.68 -10.54
CA LEU A 292 -16.64 -2.68 -11.61
C LEU A 292 -16.61 -1.98 -12.97
N LYS A 293 -15.95 -2.61 -13.94
CA LYS A 293 -15.97 -2.21 -15.36
C LYS A 293 -16.31 -3.42 -16.23
N GLN A 294 -16.83 -3.21 -17.44
CA GLN A 294 -17.00 -4.31 -18.39
C GLN A 294 -15.64 -4.72 -18.94
N LEU A 295 -15.37 -6.02 -19.02
CA LEU A 295 -14.16 -6.60 -19.61
C LEU A 295 -14.17 -6.49 -21.14
N ARG A 296 -15.36 -6.58 -21.75
CA ARG A 296 -15.52 -6.43 -23.21
C ARG A 296 -15.23 -4.99 -23.61
N GLY A 297 -14.22 -4.80 -24.46
CA GLY A 297 -13.77 -3.46 -24.88
C GLY A 297 -12.99 -2.72 -23.80
N TYR A 298 -12.61 -3.40 -22.71
CA TYR A 298 -11.70 -2.82 -21.73
C TYR A 298 -10.33 -2.60 -22.36
N GLU A 299 -9.84 -1.36 -22.24
CA GLU A 299 -8.49 -0.98 -22.66
C GLU A 299 -7.70 -0.47 -21.46
N TYR A 300 -6.43 -0.87 -21.36
CA TYR A 300 -5.56 -0.34 -20.32
C TYR A 300 -5.12 1.10 -20.67
N GLN A 301 -5.80 2.07 -20.07
CA GLN A 301 -5.65 3.51 -20.35
C GLN A 301 -4.66 4.23 -19.41
N TYR A 302 -3.48 3.64 -19.16
CA TYR A 302 -2.45 4.33 -18.38
C TYR A 302 -1.33 4.87 -19.27
N ASP A 303 -1.43 6.14 -19.65
CA ASP A 303 -0.49 6.81 -20.57
C ASP A 303 0.91 7.00 -19.97
N ARG A 304 1.02 7.00 -18.64
CA ARG A 304 2.30 7.17 -17.92
C ARG A 304 3.03 5.86 -17.66
N ALA A 305 2.49 4.71 -18.07
CA ALA A 305 3.18 3.44 -17.92
C ALA A 305 4.42 3.41 -18.82
N LEU A 306 5.52 2.87 -18.31
CA LEU A 306 6.62 2.48 -19.20
C LEU A 306 6.07 1.53 -20.27
N PRO A 307 6.55 1.60 -21.53
CA PRO A 307 6.08 0.74 -22.61
C PRO A 307 6.02 -0.75 -22.24
N THR A 308 6.96 -1.20 -21.42
CA THR A 308 7.03 -2.57 -20.91
C THR A 308 5.85 -2.95 -20.01
N TYR A 309 5.41 -2.06 -19.12
CA TYR A 309 4.23 -2.29 -18.28
C TYR A 309 2.95 -2.29 -19.11
N LYS A 310 2.86 -1.38 -20.09
CA LYS A 310 1.73 -1.34 -21.02
C LYS A 310 1.59 -2.64 -21.81
N ALA A 311 2.69 -3.18 -22.35
CA ALA A 311 2.69 -4.45 -23.06
C ALA A 311 2.29 -5.63 -22.16
N GLN A 312 2.82 -5.70 -20.93
CA GLN A 312 2.44 -6.73 -19.97
C GLN A 312 0.95 -6.67 -19.62
N ASN A 313 0.45 -5.47 -19.31
CA ASN A 313 -0.94 -5.27 -18.94
C ASN A 313 -1.88 -5.57 -20.11
N THR A 314 -1.47 -5.27 -21.35
CA THR A 314 -2.21 -5.65 -22.56
C THR A 314 -2.34 -7.16 -22.68
N GLU A 315 -1.25 -7.93 -22.49
CA GLU A 315 -1.31 -9.40 -22.52
C GLU A 315 -2.23 -9.97 -21.41
N LEU A 316 -2.28 -9.32 -20.23
CA LEU A 316 -3.20 -9.73 -19.16
C LEU A 316 -4.66 -9.48 -19.55
N VAL A 317 -4.95 -8.32 -20.17
CA VAL A 317 -6.31 -7.97 -20.66
C VAL A 317 -6.75 -8.95 -21.74
N GLU A 318 -5.92 -9.18 -22.76
CA GLU A 318 -6.21 -10.11 -23.85
C GLU A 318 -6.49 -11.51 -23.31
N ARG A 319 -5.65 -11.99 -22.38
CA ARG A 319 -5.86 -13.31 -21.76
C ARG A 319 -7.15 -13.42 -20.96
N ALA A 320 -7.56 -12.37 -20.26
CA ALA A 320 -8.85 -12.35 -19.58
C ALA A 320 -10.01 -12.31 -20.58
N GLN A 321 -9.88 -11.58 -21.69
CA GLN A 321 -10.89 -11.50 -22.75
C GLN A 321 -11.04 -12.80 -23.54
N ASP A 322 -9.95 -13.54 -23.75
CA ASP A 322 -9.94 -14.83 -24.45
C ASP A 322 -10.58 -15.96 -23.62
N ASP A 323 -10.48 -15.88 -22.28
CA ASP A 323 -11.05 -16.88 -21.36
C ASP A 323 -11.62 -16.22 -20.08
N PRO A 324 -12.71 -15.45 -20.21
CA PRO A 324 -13.32 -14.73 -19.08
C PRO A 324 -13.90 -15.69 -18.04
N ALA A 325 -14.21 -16.92 -18.45
CA ALA A 325 -14.72 -17.93 -17.56
C ALA A 325 -13.62 -18.44 -16.60
N SER A 326 -12.35 -18.45 -16.99
CA SER A 326 -11.27 -18.93 -16.12
C SER A 326 -10.55 -17.84 -15.34
N PHE A 327 -10.61 -16.58 -15.79
CA PHE A 327 -9.86 -15.50 -15.17
C PHE A 327 -10.77 -14.33 -14.74
N THR A 328 -10.42 -13.70 -13.63
CA THR A 328 -10.93 -12.36 -13.29
C THR A 328 -9.77 -11.37 -13.37
N LEU A 329 -9.99 -10.30 -14.13
CA LEU A 329 -9.05 -9.18 -14.17
C LEU A 329 -9.33 -8.27 -12.98
N ILE A 330 -8.28 -7.97 -12.20
CA ILE A 330 -8.32 -7.02 -11.10
C ILE A 330 -7.42 -5.85 -11.47
N GLU A 331 -8.01 -4.67 -11.54
CA GLU A 331 -7.34 -3.37 -11.67
C GLU A 331 -7.18 -2.76 -10.28
N THR A 332 -5.96 -2.46 -9.88
CA THR A 332 -5.69 -1.73 -8.64
C THR A 332 -5.11 -0.37 -8.94
N THR A 333 -5.70 0.66 -8.33
CA THR A 333 -5.12 2.00 -8.28
C THR A 333 -4.46 2.14 -6.93
N VAL A 334 -3.14 2.29 -6.93
CA VAL A 334 -2.39 2.62 -5.71
C VAL A 334 -2.09 4.11 -5.74
N THR A 335 -1.71 4.67 -4.57
CA THR A 335 -1.28 6.07 -4.47
C THR A 335 -0.44 6.44 -5.69
N HIS A 336 -0.71 7.62 -6.28
CA HIS A 336 -0.07 8.17 -7.50
C HIS A 336 -0.74 7.78 -8.81
N GLY A 337 -1.96 7.26 -8.75
CA GLY A 337 -2.73 6.87 -9.93
C GLY A 337 -2.07 5.73 -10.71
N ARG A 338 -1.04 5.07 -10.14
CA ARG A 338 -0.39 3.94 -10.77
C ARG A 338 -1.39 2.80 -10.79
N VAL A 339 -1.86 2.48 -11.99
CA VAL A 339 -2.77 1.37 -12.22
C VAL A 339 -1.95 0.10 -12.45
N SER A 340 -2.12 -0.88 -11.56
CA SER A 340 -1.57 -2.22 -11.71
C SER A 340 -2.68 -3.20 -12.10
N LEU A 341 -2.42 -4.05 -13.11
CA LEU A 341 -3.33 -5.14 -13.45
C LEU A 341 -2.84 -6.47 -12.89
N ILE A 342 -3.80 -7.29 -12.47
CA ILE A 342 -3.57 -8.60 -11.87
C ILE A 342 -4.58 -9.57 -12.47
N LEU A 343 -4.10 -10.73 -12.90
CA LEU A 343 -4.97 -11.86 -13.19
C LEU A 343 -5.09 -12.74 -11.95
N SER A 344 -6.33 -13.02 -11.57
CA SER A 344 -6.68 -14.02 -10.56
C SER A 344 -7.46 -15.16 -11.24
N ASP A 345 -7.41 -16.35 -10.65
CA ASP A 345 -8.42 -17.37 -10.96
C ASP A 345 -9.81 -16.76 -10.77
N ASN A 346 -10.77 -17.13 -11.62
CA ASN A 346 -12.08 -16.48 -11.66
C ASN A 346 -12.70 -16.39 -10.26
N LEU A 347 -12.78 -15.16 -9.74
CA LEU A 347 -13.25 -14.86 -8.39
C LEU A 347 -14.73 -15.21 -8.20
N PHE A 348 -15.49 -15.25 -9.29
CA PHE A 348 -16.91 -15.53 -9.30
C PHE A 348 -17.23 -17.01 -9.54
N ARG A 349 -16.26 -17.83 -9.97
CA ARG A 349 -16.38 -19.30 -10.01
C ARG A 349 -16.01 -19.86 -8.64
N ASN A 350 -16.93 -20.59 -7.99
CA ASN A 350 -16.77 -21.31 -6.70
C ASN A 350 -17.00 -20.51 -5.42
N ILE A 351 -18.27 -20.29 -5.07
CA ILE A 351 -18.69 -20.33 -3.64
C ILE A 351 -19.85 -21.32 -3.43
N ASP A 352 -20.61 -21.66 -4.49
CA ASP A 352 -21.65 -22.70 -4.37
C ASP A 352 -21.09 -24.13 -4.35
N SER A 353 -19.76 -24.31 -4.52
CA SER A 353 -19.12 -25.56 -4.11
C SER A 353 -18.69 -25.40 -2.64
N GLU A 354 -19.40 -26.08 -1.75
CA GLU A 354 -19.25 -26.07 -0.28
C GLU A 354 -17.84 -26.45 0.26
N TYR A 355 -16.84 -26.58 -0.63
CA TYR A 355 -15.45 -26.98 -0.32
C TYR A 355 -14.39 -25.96 -0.78
N GLY A 356 -14.79 -24.74 -1.14
CA GLY A 356 -13.84 -23.65 -1.38
C GLY A 356 -13.22 -23.21 -0.05
N GLY A 357 -12.04 -23.75 0.28
CA GLY A 357 -11.31 -23.50 1.52
C GLY A 357 -11.21 -22.03 1.87
N CYS A 358 -12.19 -21.55 2.64
CA CYS A 358 -12.00 -20.42 3.52
C CYS A 358 -10.84 -20.81 4.42
N ILE A 359 -9.73 -20.07 4.32
CA ILE A 359 -8.82 -19.95 5.45
C ILE A 359 -9.73 -19.54 6.60
N ASN A 360 -9.95 -20.47 7.53
CA ASN A 360 -10.95 -20.34 8.57
C ASN A 360 -10.64 -19.07 9.36
N LEU A 361 -11.46 -18.02 9.21
CA LEU A 361 -11.28 -16.76 9.92
C LEU A 361 -11.32 -16.98 11.44
N ASP A 362 -11.98 -18.05 11.92
CA ASP A 362 -11.94 -18.47 13.32
C ASP A 362 -10.55 -19.01 13.74
N ALA A 363 -9.78 -19.61 12.83
CA ALA A 363 -8.39 -20.00 13.11
C ALA A 363 -7.46 -18.77 13.22
N MET A 364 -7.77 -17.66 12.55
CA MET A 364 -7.02 -16.41 12.72
C MET A 364 -7.33 -15.72 14.06
N ARG A 365 -8.58 -15.73 14.54
CA ARG A 365 -8.90 -15.23 15.89
C ARG A 365 -8.16 -16.00 17.00
N ILE A 366 -8.03 -17.32 16.84
CA ILE A 366 -7.31 -18.18 17.80
C ILE A 366 -5.79 -17.92 17.79
N ILE A 367 -5.20 -17.57 16.64
CA ILE A 367 -3.75 -17.30 16.55
C ILE A 367 -3.38 -15.93 17.15
N PHE A 368 -4.28 -14.94 17.09
CA PHE A 368 -3.99 -13.57 17.51
C PHE A 368 -4.57 -13.15 18.86
N GLY A 369 -5.32 -14.02 19.54
CA GLY A 369 -5.76 -13.77 20.93
C GLY A 369 -6.63 -12.53 21.12
N LEU A 370 -7.51 -12.26 20.14
CA LEU A 370 -8.56 -11.24 20.19
C LEU A 370 -9.89 -11.85 20.62
#